data_AF-A0A1Y4DQU1-F1
#
_entry.id   AF-A0A1Y4DQU1-F1
#
_cell.length_a   1.000
_cell.length_b   1.000
_cell.length_c   1.000
_cell.angle_alpha   90.00
_cell.angle_beta   90.00
_cell.angle_gamma   90.00
#
_symmetry.space_group_name_H-M   'P 1'
#
loop_
_entity.id
_entity.type
_entity.pdbx_description
1 polymer ?
#
loop_
_entity_poly.entity_id
_entity_poly.type
_entity_poly.pdbx_seq_one_letter_code
_entity_poly.pdbx_strand_id
1 'polypeptide(L)' 'MRSEAQKRAESAYRKKTKQVVIRFYPAPGDDDELYDWIKSQENVTEYLKGLVRADMKTRR' A
#
# COMPACT_ATOMS: atom_id res chain seq x y z
N MET A 1 27.60 0.57 -2.62
CA MET A 1 27.46 0.17 -4.04
C MET A 1 26.66 -1.13 -4.09
N ARG A 2 25.54 -1.19 -4.82
CA ARG A 2 24.72 -2.43 -4.91
C ARG A 2 25.32 -3.37 -5.97
N SER A 3 25.38 -4.67 -5.67
CA SER A 3 25.91 -5.67 -6.60
C SER A 3 24.95 -5.89 -7.79
N GLU A 4 25.49 -6.38 -8.91
CA GLU A 4 24.68 -6.73 -10.09
C GLU A 4 23.62 -7.80 -9.78
N ALA A 5 23.92 -8.71 -8.86
CA ALA A 5 22.97 -9.71 -8.38
C ALA A 5 21.79 -9.07 -7.63
N GLN A 6 22.06 -8.07 -6.76
CA GLN A 6 21.01 -7.34 -6.03
C GLN A 6 20.10 -6.54 -6.99
N LYS A 7 20.68 -5.87 -7.99
CA LYS A 7 19.90 -5.12 -9.01
C LYS A 7 18.96 -6.03 -9.80
N ARG A 8 19.42 -7.24 -10.19
CA ARG A 8 18.60 -8.23 -10.89
C ARG A 8 17.47 -8.75 -10.00
N ALA A 9 17.74 -9.03 -8.72
CA ALA A 9 16.73 -9.49 -7.78
C ALA A 9 15.62 -8.45 -7.57
N GLU A 10 15.96 -7.17 -7.36
CA GLU A 10 14.97 -6.09 -7.23
C GLU A 10 14.14 -5.92 -8.51
N SER A 11 14.78 -5.97 -9.68
CA SER A 11 14.09 -5.87 -10.97
C SER A 11 13.10 -7.03 -11.18
N ALA A 12 13.49 -8.25 -10.83
CA ALA A 12 12.62 -9.42 -10.92
C ALA A 12 11.42 -9.32 -9.98
N TYR A 13 11.61 -8.81 -8.75
CA TYR A 13 10.53 -8.59 -7.80
C TYR A 13 9.53 -7.55 -8.29
N ARG A 14 10.01 -6.38 -8.74
CA ARG A 14 9.16 -5.31 -9.30
C ARG A 14 8.31 -5.77 -10.48
N LYS A 15 8.81 -6.69 -11.32
CA LYS A 15 8.04 -7.25 -12.44
C LYS A 15 6.91 -8.18 -12.00
N LYS A 16 7.00 -8.78 -10.82
CA LYS A 16 5.99 -9.73 -10.29
C LYS A 16 4.94 -9.06 -9.41
N THR A 17 5.20 -7.85 -8.92
CA THR A 17 4.31 -7.14 -7.99
C THR A 17 3.78 -5.86 -8.61
N LYS A 18 2.46 -5.62 -8.49
CA LYS A 18 1.85 -4.33 -8.82
C LYS A 18 1.70 -3.50 -7.53
N GLN A 19 2.04 -2.22 -7.61
CA GLN A 19 1.96 -1.28 -6.50
C GLN A 19 0.93 -0.18 -6.81
N VAL A 20 0.12 0.17 -5.81
CA VAL A 20 -0.68 1.39 -5.79
C VAL A 20 -0.04 2.33 -4.77
N VAL A 21 0.19 3.58 -5.17
CA VAL A 21 0.74 4.61 -4.29
C VAL A 21 -0.40 5.54 -3.89
N ILE A 22 -0.62 5.68 -2.59
CA ILE A 22 -1.58 6.62 -2.00
C ILE A 22 -0.76 7.71 -1.31
N ARG A 23 -1.09 8.98 -1.58
CA ARG A 23 -0.46 10.13 -0.94
C ARG A 23 -1.48 10.76 -0.01
N PHE A 24 -1.06 11.03 1.22
CA PHE A 24 -1.80 11.80 2.21
C PHE A 24 -1.11 13.15 2.30
N TYR A 25 -1.87 14.23 2.12
CA TYR A 25 -1.31 15.57 2.19
C TYR A 25 -1.46 16.10 3.62
N PRO A 26 -0.41 16.73 4.19
CA PRO A 26 -0.46 17.32 5.52
C PRO A 26 -1.30 18.61 5.46
N ALA A 27 -2.61 18.43 5.40
CA ALA A 27 -3.60 19.48 5.47
C ALA A 27 -4.47 19.18 6.70
N PRO A 28 -4.73 20.15 7.58
CA PRO A 28 -5.62 19.93 8.72
C PRO A 28 -6.98 19.40 8.23
N GLY A 29 -7.37 18.22 8.69
CA GLY A 29 -8.62 17.55 8.32
C GLY A 29 -8.44 16.07 8.00
N ASP A 30 -9.37 15.55 7.18
CA ASP A 30 -9.58 14.12 6.95
C ASP A 30 -8.33 13.34 6.50
N ASP A 31 -7.39 13.95 5.77
CA ASP A 31 -6.23 13.24 5.20
C ASP A 31 -5.21 12.82 6.27
N ASP A 32 -4.96 13.67 7.27
CA ASP A 32 -4.07 13.36 8.39
C ASP A 32 -4.69 12.30 9.30
N GLU A 33 -5.99 12.41 9.59
CA GLU A 33 -6.71 11.40 10.38
C GLU A 33 -6.78 10.04 9.69
N LEU A 34 -6.99 10.02 8.36
CA LEU A 34 -6.97 8.79 7.57
C LEU A 34 -5.57 8.15 7.56
N TYR A 35 -4.53 8.97 7.46
CA TYR A 35 -3.15 8.48 7.51
C TYR A 35 -2.86 7.82 8.87
N ASP A 36 -3.16 8.51 9.97
CA ASP A 36 -2.94 8.01 11.32
C ASP A 36 -3.76 6.75 11.60
N TRP A 37 -5.02 6.71 11.17
CA TRP A 37 -5.87 5.54 11.30
C TRP A 37 -5.29 4.32 10.59
N ILE A 38 -4.90 4.47 9.32
CA ILE A 38 -4.31 3.38 8.55
C ILE A 38 -3.00 2.93 9.21
N LYS A 39 -2.17 3.88 9.65
CA LYS A 39 -0.90 3.59 10.33
C LYS A 39 -1.05 2.87 11.67
N SER A 40 -2.18 3.04 12.35
CA SER A 40 -2.47 2.34 13.61
C SER A 40 -2.77 0.85 13.44
N GLN A 41 -3.07 0.38 12.21
CA GLN A 41 -3.37 -1.03 11.95
C GLN A 41 -2.11 -1.89 12.00
N GLU A 42 -2.20 -3.07 12.64
CA GLU A 42 -1.09 -4.03 12.75
C GLU A 42 -0.53 -4.44 11.37
N ASN A 43 -1.42 -4.64 10.39
CA ASN A 43 -1.05 -4.92 9.00
C ASN A 43 -1.87 -4.09 8.01
N VAL A 44 -1.33 -2.91 7.66
CA VAL A 44 -1.90 -1.98 6.67
C VAL A 44 -2.28 -2.67 5.35
N THR A 45 -1.40 -3.56 4.85
CA THR A 45 -1.62 -4.19 3.54
C THR A 45 -2.81 -5.13 3.57
N GLU A 46 -2.93 -5.92 4.63
CA GLU A 46 -4.03 -6.85 4.81
C GLU A 46 -5.35 -6.11 5.07
N TYR A 47 -5.31 -5.08 5.93
CA TYR A 47 -6.44 -4.20 6.19
C TYR A 47 -7.02 -3.60 4.91
N LEU A 48 -6.19 -2.93 4.10
CA LEU A 48 -6.63 -2.31 2.84
C LEU A 48 -7.15 -3.35 1.84
N LYS A 49 -6.50 -4.51 1.70
CA LYS A 49 -7.00 -5.59 0.84
C LYS A 49 -8.32 -6.16 1.34
N GLY A 50 -8.53 -6.22 2.65
CA GLY A 50 -9.80 -6.61 3.28
C GLY A 50 -10.94 -5.68 2.87
N LEU A 51 -10.73 -4.36 3.02
CA LEU A 51 -11.70 -3.35 2.63
C LEU A 51 -12.06 -3.42 1.15
N VAL A 52 -11.06 -3.51 0.27
CA VAL A 52 -11.29 -3.61 -1.19
C VAL A 52 -12.06 -4.89 -1.54
N ARG A 53 -11.73 -6.04 -0.92
CA ARG A 53 -12.48 -7.29 -1.16
C ARG A 53 -13.93 -7.19 -0.69
N ALA A 54 -14.19 -6.51 0.42
CA ALA A 54 -15.54 -6.31 0.93
C ALA A 54 -16.35 -5.43 -0.03
N ASP A 55 -15.81 -4.28 -0.44
CA ASP A 55 -16.43 -3.39 -1.43
C ASP A 55 -16.73 -4.11 -2.75
N MET A 56 -15.78 -4.91 -3.27
CA MET A 56 -16.00 -5.72 -4.47
C MET A 56 -17.16 -6.72 -4.34
N LYS A 57 -17.39 -7.27 -3.14
CA LYS A 57 -18.49 -8.22 -2.90
C LYS A 57 -19.84 -7.50 -2.82
N THR A 58 -19.88 -6.31 -2.20
CA THR A 58 -21.12 -5.53 -2.05
C THR A 58 -21.61 -4.96 -3.38
N ARG A 59 -20.70 -4.72 -4.34
CA ARG A 59 -21.04 -4.23 -5.69
C ARG A 59 -21.54 -5.32 -6.65
N ARG A 60 -21.56 -6.58 -6.23
CA ARG A 60 -21.87 -7.74 -7.07
C ARG A 60 -23.25 -8.30 -6.73
#